data_AF-A0A2E0M3N4-F1
#
_entry.id   AF-A0A2E0M3N4-F1
#
_cell.length_a   1.000
_cell.length_b   1.000
_cell.length_c   1.000
_cell.angle_alpha   90.00
_cell.angle_beta   90.00
_cell.angle_gamma   90.00
#
_symmetry.space_group_name_H-M   'P 1'
#
loop_
_entity.id
_entity.type
_entity.pdbx_description
1 polymer ?
#
loop_
_entity_poly.entity_id
_entity_poly.type
_entity_poly.pdbx_seq_one_letter_code
_entity_poly.pdbx_strand_id
1 'polypeptide(L)'
;MAKPVTDDTSISVNTDADKRASARAAFAAQHLPDGAELIALPADASFRSYYRVRGADMPMLLMDAPPGPEDLPAYLRIDSYLLENGLAAPKVMASDIENGFALIEDFGDRTYTRLLASGADETALYALAVDVLAALHHCPIPAGDSGIADYNLDRLLAEAALFPDWYWEHVTGTPPSADQRARFMAMMAEIMGDVAGRRECLVLRDYHVDNLMLRPDQPEGDTTSCGLLDFQDGLIGARAYDLMSLFEDARRDVPPELAEAMRARYLKQCPPDDPERFEQDYRALAIGRHAKILGIFVRLNKRDGKPKYLQHLPRIAGQIGRHLEHPSMADLKAFLDTECPGWRTP
;
A
#
# COMPACT_ATOMS: atom_id res chain seq x y z
N MET A 1 32.31 -57.39 -4.81
CA MET A 1 31.71 -56.55 -5.87
C MET A 1 30.31 -56.15 -5.42
N ALA A 2 30.12 -54.92 -4.98
CA ALA A 2 28.89 -54.12 -5.04
C ALA A 2 29.17 -52.79 -4.32
N LYS A 3 28.70 -51.70 -4.91
CA LYS A 3 29.19 -50.31 -4.84
C LYS A 3 28.97 -49.62 -3.48
N PRO A 4 29.77 -48.58 -3.14
CA PRO A 4 29.37 -47.64 -2.11
C PRO A 4 28.25 -46.74 -2.66
N VAL A 5 27.20 -46.56 -1.85
CA VAL A 5 26.14 -45.59 -2.05
C VAL A 5 26.70 -44.22 -1.68
N THR A 6 26.90 -43.36 -2.67
CA THR A 6 27.06 -41.92 -2.45
C THR A 6 25.68 -41.33 -2.31
N ASP A 7 25.31 -40.95 -1.08
CA ASP A 7 24.10 -40.18 -0.80
C ASP A 7 24.44 -38.70 -1.05
N ASP A 8 24.20 -38.29 -2.28
CA ASP A 8 24.31 -36.91 -2.77
C ASP A 8 23.01 -36.17 -2.42
N THR A 9 22.93 -35.69 -1.18
CA THR A 9 21.80 -34.89 -0.69
C THR A 9 22.31 -33.59 -0.08
N SER A 10 22.93 -32.73 -0.88
CA SER A 10 23.20 -31.34 -0.46
C SER A 10 23.50 -30.31 -1.58
N ILE A 11 22.86 -30.36 -2.77
CA ILE A 11 23.15 -29.33 -3.81
C ILE A 11 21.93 -28.94 -4.66
N SER A 12 20.81 -28.50 -4.07
CA SER A 12 19.71 -27.94 -4.90
C SER A 12 18.94 -26.74 -4.34
N VAL A 13 19.33 -26.18 -3.20
CA VAL A 13 18.64 -25.00 -2.62
C VAL A 13 19.44 -23.69 -2.81
N ASN A 14 20.74 -23.76 -3.17
CA ASN A 14 21.59 -22.56 -3.26
C ASN A 14 21.67 -21.93 -4.67
N THR A 15 21.25 -22.63 -5.73
CA THR A 15 21.58 -22.22 -7.11
C THR A 15 20.81 -21.01 -7.62
N ASP A 16 19.57 -20.80 -7.20
CA ASP A 16 18.74 -19.71 -7.75
C ASP A 16 18.99 -18.39 -7.03
N ALA A 17 19.24 -18.44 -5.72
CA ALA A 17 19.71 -17.28 -4.96
C ALA A 17 21.09 -16.83 -5.44
N ASP A 18 22.02 -17.77 -5.70
CA ASP A 18 23.35 -17.47 -6.23
C ASP A 18 23.29 -16.89 -7.65
N LYS A 19 22.42 -17.41 -8.52
CA LYS A 19 22.15 -16.82 -9.86
C LYS A 19 21.61 -15.40 -9.73
N ARG A 20 20.63 -15.17 -8.83
CA ARG A 20 20.04 -13.83 -8.64
C ARG A 20 21.07 -12.83 -8.15
N ALA A 21 21.87 -13.21 -7.17
CA ALA A 21 22.96 -12.39 -6.65
C ALA A 21 24.00 -12.07 -7.74
N SER A 22 24.32 -13.04 -8.59
CA SER A 22 25.22 -12.86 -9.73
C SER A 22 24.66 -11.88 -10.77
N ALA A 23 23.37 -12.00 -11.12
CA ALA A 23 22.70 -11.08 -12.04
C ALA A 23 22.65 -9.64 -11.46
N ARG A 24 22.37 -9.50 -10.16
CA ARG A 24 22.41 -8.21 -9.47
C ARG A 24 23.81 -7.61 -9.51
N ALA A 25 24.84 -8.41 -9.25
CA ALA A 25 26.23 -7.94 -9.29
C ALA A 25 26.65 -7.51 -10.70
N ALA A 26 26.19 -8.22 -11.75
CA ALA A 26 26.43 -7.84 -13.14
C ALA A 26 25.78 -6.50 -13.49
N PHE A 27 24.50 -6.31 -13.11
CA PHE A 27 23.81 -5.04 -13.29
C PHE A 27 24.50 -3.89 -12.53
N ALA A 28 24.89 -4.13 -11.28
CA ALA A 28 25.63 -3.16 -10.47
C ALA A 28 26.97 -2.77 -11.12
N ALA A 29 27.76 -3.75 -11.59
CA ALA A 29 29.05 -3.50 -12.24
C ALA A 29 28.93 -2.72 -13.55
N GLN A 30 27.79 -2.79 -14.24
CA GLN A 30 27.55 -2.05 -15.47
C GLN A 30 27.22 -0.57 -15.23
N HIS A 31 26.62 -0.25 -14.09
CA HIS A 31 26.01 1.07 -13.86
C HIS A 31 26.59 1.86 -12.68
N LEU A 32 27.32 1.22 -11.77
CA LEU A 32 27.88 1.85 -10.58
C LEU A 32 29.40 2.09 -10.75
N PRO A 33 29.96 3.12 -10.08
CA PRO A 33 31.38 3.38 -10.12
C PRO A 33 32.19 2.25 -9.47
N ASP A 34 33.45 2.12 -9.89
CA ASP A 34 34.39 1.15 -9.31
C ASP A 34 34.52 1.36 -7.80
N GLY A 35 34.34 0.28 -7.05
CA GLY A 35 34.41 0.30 -5.58
C GLY A 35 33.10 0.71 -4.88
N ALA A 36 31.99 0.90 -5.60
CA ALA A 36 30.68 1.09 -4.99
C ALA A 36 30.25 -0.14 -4.17
N GLU A 37 29.66 0.10 -3.01
CA GLU A 37 29.17 -0.95 -2.11
C GLU A 37 27.64 -0.99 -2.09
N LEU A 38 27.05 -2.19 -2.11
CA LEU A 38 25.61 -2.41 -1.97
C LEU A 38 25.30 -2.80 -0.52
N ILE A 39 24.52 -1.97 0.18
CA ILE A 39 24.08 -2.23 1.55
C ILE A 39 22.60 -2.56 1.54
N ALA A 40 22.26 -3.80 1.86
CA ALA A 40 20.86 -4.24 1.94
C ALA A 40 20.09 -3.41 2.99
N LEU A 41 18.94 -2.87 2.58
CA LEU A 41 17.97 -2.30 3.50
C LEU A 41 17.12 -3.42 4.12
N PRO A 42 16.52 -3.21 5.31
CA PRO A 42 15.65 -4.20 5.94
C PRO A 42 14.53 -4.62 4.98
N ALA A 43 14.40 -5.93 4.74
CA ALA A 43 13.31 -6.48 3.95
C ALA A 43 11.99 -6.44 4.73
N ASP A 44 10.88 -6.07 4.07
CA ASP A 44 9.53 -6.18 4.64
C ASP A 44 8.76 -7.37 4.03
N ALA A 45 7.44 -7.30 3.88
CA ALA A 45 6.59 -8.36 3.32
C ALA A 45 6.58 -8.42 1.79
N SER A 46 7.33 -7.54 1.13
CA SER A 46 7.46 -7.45 -0.33
C SER A 46 8.46 -8.47 -0.87
N PHE A 47 8.25 -8.91 -2.13
CA PHE A 47 9.23 -9.72 -2.86
C PHE A 47 10.41 -8.89 -3.37
N ARG A 48 10.24 -7.57 -3.49
CA ARG A 48 11.28 -6.63 -3.89
C ARG A 48 12.21 -6.30 -2.73
N SER A 49 13.50 -6.23 -3.04
CA SER A 49 14.57 -5.89 -2.12
C SER A 49 15.28 -4.62 -2.55
N TYR A 50 15.78 -3.85 -1.60
CA TYR A 50 16.45 -2.58 -1.87
C TYR A 50 17.86 -2.59 -1.27
N TYR A 51 18.82 -2.08 -2.03
CA TYR A 51 20.21 -1.94 -1.61
C TYR A 51 20.65 -0.49 -1.76
N ARG A 52 21.02 0.14 -0.66
CA ARG A 52 21.61 1.48 -0.69
C ARG A 52 23.01 1.41 -1.28
N VAL A 53 23.27 2.25 -2.28
CA VAL A 53 24.58 2.33 -2.92
C VAL A 53 25.46 3.32 -2.16
N ARG A 54 26.63 2.88 -1.72
CA ARG A 54 27.69 3.77 -1.19
C ARG A 54 28.80 3.95 -2.22
N GLY A 55 29.37 5.15 -2.28
CA GLY A 55 30.45 5.49 -3.21
C GLY A 55 29.97 5.99 -4.58
N ALA A 56 28.67 6.19 -4.77
CA ALA A 56 28.12 6.88 -5.93
C ALA A 56 28.12 8.41 -5.74
N ASP A 57 28.19 9.16 -6.83
CA ASP A 57 28.18 10.63 -6.83
C ASP A 57 26.86 11.23 -6.31
N MET A 58 25.76 10.49 -6.48
CA MET A 58 24.42 10.88 -6.06
C MET A 58 23.77 9.77 -5.20
N PRO A 59 22.91 10.12 -4.22
CA PRO A 59 22.17 9.12 -3.45
C PRO A 59 21.27 8.26 -4.33
N MET A 60 21.45 6.95 -4.28
CA MET A 60 20.67 5.99 -5.07
C MET A 60 20.49 4.64 -4.39
N LEU A 61 19.41 3.95 -4.74
CA LEU A 61 19.13 2.57 -4.36
C LEU A 61 19.18 1.68 -5.60
N LEU A 62 19.72 0.47 -5.46
CA LEU A 62 19.45 -0.62 -6.38
C LEU A 62 18.19 -1.34 -5.89
N MET A 63 17.15 -1.31 -6.71
CA MET A 63 15.96 -2.13 -6.59
C MET A 63 16.20 -3.48 -7.27
N ASP A 64 15.91 -4.54 -6.54
CA ASP A 64 15.89 -5.93 -6.99
C ASP A 64 14.43 -6.41 -6.94
N ALA A 65 13.78 -6.47 -8.09
CA ALA A 65 12.38 -6.87 -8.26
C ALA A 65 12.30 -8.14 -9.12
N PRO A 66 12.35 -9.33 -8.52
CA PRO A 66 12.33 -10.58 -9.27
C PRO A 66 11.14 -10.67 -10.24
N PRO A 67 11.31 -11.17 -11.48
CA PRO A 67 10.21 -11.33 -12.41
C PRO A 67 9.07 -12.16 -11.81
N GLY A 68 7.83 -11.69 -11.95
CA GLY A 68 6.66 -12.32 -11.36
C GLY A 68 5.72 -11.31 -10.69
N PRO A 69 5.19 -11.60 -9.48
CA PRO A 69 4.40 -10.64 -8.72
C PRO A 69 5.24 -9.38 -8.38
N GLU A 70 4.63 -8.20 -8.48
CA GLU A 70 5.29 -6.89 -8.25
C GLU A 70 6.46 -6.61 -9.22
N ASP A 71 6.22 -6.83 -10.52
CA ASP A 71 7.25 -6.65 -11.53
C ASP A 71 7.67 -5.17 -11.73
N LEU A 72 8.89 -5.00 -12.24
CA LEU A 72 9.47 -3.68 -12.51
C LEU A 72 8.63 -2.85 -13.50
N PRO A 73 8.03 -3.41 -14.58
CA PRO A 73 7.12 -2.66 -15.44
C PRO A 73 5.98 -1.94 -14.71
N ALA A 74 5.33 -2.57 -13.73
CA ALA A 74 4.27 -1.91 -12.97
C ALA A 74 4.77 -0.68 -12.20
N TYR A 75 5.94 -0.80 -11.56
CA TYR A 75 6.60 0.32 -10.89
C TYR A 75 6.92 1.45 -11.87
N LEU A 76 7.58 1.14 -13.00
CA LEU A 76 8.01 2.14 -13.99
C LEU A 76 6.83 2.92 -14.59
N ARG A 77 5.69 2.27 -14.85
CA ARG A 77 4.50 2.93 -15.41
C ARG A 77 3.95 4.01 -14.49
N ILE A 78 3.80 3.69 -13.20
CA ILE A 78 3.26 4.63 -12.22
C ILE A 78 4.30 5.69 -11.85
N ASP A 79 5.57 5.32 -11.74
CA ASP A 79 6.68 6.25 -11.51
C ASP A 79 6.73 7.35 -12.58
N SER A 80 6.71 6.96 -13.87
CA SER A 80 6.72 7.90 -15.00
C SER A 80 5.52 8.84 -14.93
N TYR A 81 4.31 8.31 -14.68
CA TYR A 81 3.10 9.11 -14.56
C TYR A 81 3.23 10.15 -13.42
N LEU A 82 3.73 9.75 -12.26
CA LEU A 82 3.89 10.67 -11.12
C LEU A 82 4.90 11.78 -11.45
N LEU A 83 6.06 11.43 -12.01
CA LEU A 83 7.11 12.37 -12.37
C LEU A 83 6.67 13.36 -13.45
N GLU A 84 6.01 12.88 -14.51
CA GLU A 84 5.50 13.71 -15.62
C GLU A 84 4.46 14.72 -15.15
N ASN A 85 3.74 14.41 -14.06
CA ASN A 85 2.74 15.28 -13.44
C ASN A 85 3.30 16.11 -12.27
N GLY A 86 4.63 16.18 -12.11
CA GLY A 86 5.28 17.03 -11.11
C GLY A 86 5.18 16.54 -9.67
N LEU A 87 4.86 15.26 -9.46
CA LEU A 87 4.88 14.60 -8.15
C LEU A 87 6.25 13.93 -7.92
N ALA A 88 6.62 13.74 -6.66
CA ALA A 88 7.94 13.24 -6.31
C ALA A 88 7.97 11.71 -6.11
N ALA A 89 8.05 10.96 -7.20
CA ALA A 89 8.44 9.54 -7.18
C ALA A 89 9.97 9.37 -7.35
N PRO A 90 10.58 8.25 -6.93
CA PRO A 90 12.02 8.04 -7.07
C PRO A 90 12.46 7.94 -8.53
N LYS A 91 13.22 8.94 -9.02
CA LYS A 91 13.68 8.94 -10.41
C LYS A 91 14.46 7.67 -10.76
N VAL A 92 14.04 6.99 -11.81
CA VAL A 92 14.73 5.82 -12.36
C VAL A 92 15.90 6.28 -13.24
N MET A 93 17.12 5.90 -12.84
CA MET A 93 18.36 6.27 -13.52
C MET A 93 18.79 5.21 -14.54
N ALA A 94 18.54 3.94 -14.24
CA ALA A 94 18.80 2.80 -15.12
C ALA A 94 17.85 1.65 -14.77
N SER A 95 17.52 0.80 -15.74
CA SER A 95 16.67 -0.37 -15.52
C SER A 95 17.03 -1.52 -16.45
N ASP A 96 16.96 -2.74 -15.92
CA ASP A 96 16.93 -4.00 -16.66
C ASP A 96 15.57 -4.64 -16.40
N ILE A 97 14.65 -4.52 -17.36
CA ILE A 97 13.27 -5.01 -17.22
C ILE A 97 13.21 -6.54 -17.23
N GLU A 98 14.04 -7.18 -18.04
CA GLU A 98 14.03 -8.65 -18.21
C GLU A 98 14.45 -9.33 -16.91
N ASN A 99 15.49 -8.80 -16.26
CA ASN A 99 15.93 -9.31 -14.96
C ASN A 99 15.29 -8.57 -13.78
N GLY A 100 14.51 -7.52 -13.99
CA GLY A 100 13.84 -6.78 -12.92
C GLY A 100 14.81 -6.10 -11.95
N PHE A 101 15.77 -5.34 -12.46
CA PHE A 101 16.63 -4.48 -11.67
C PHE A 101 16.45 -3.01 -12.05
N ALA A 102 16.55 -2.11 -11.09
CA ALA A 102 16.60 -0.67 -11.37
C ALA A 102 17.53 0.05 -10.41
N LEU A 103 18.15 1.13 -10.89
CA LEU A 103 18.76 2.15 -10.05
C LEU A 103 17.78 3.31 -9.93
N ILE A 104 17.41 3.66 -8.71
CA ILE A 104 16.44 4.69 -8.40
C ILE A 104 17.00 5.72 -7.42
N GLU A 105 16.43 6.92 -7.41
CA GLU A 105 16.77 7.97 -6.44
C GLU A 105 16.57 7.49 -4.99
N ASP A 106 17.51 7.83 -4.10
CA ASP A 106 17.38 7.56 -2.67
C ASP A 106 16.92 8.83 -1.94
N PHE A 107 15.67 8.84 -1.48
CA PHE A 107 15.12 9.93 -0.66
C PHE A 107 15.69 9.98 0.77
N GLY A 108 16.56 9.04 1.14
CA GLY A 108 17.21 8.97 2.43
C GLY A 108 16.38 8.20 3.45
N ASP A 109 16.21 8.77 4.65
CA ASP A 109 15.72 8.04 5.83
C ASP A 109 14.56 8.73 6.56
N ARG A 110 14.07 9.86 6.04
CA ARG A 110 13.08 10.74 6.70
C ARG A 110 11.65 10.37 6.32
N THR A 111 11.23 9.13 6.63
CA THR A 111 9.81 8.76 6.52
C THR A 111 8.96 9.57 7.49
N TYR A 112 7.69 9.81 7.16
CA TYR A 112 6.80 10.56 8.04
C TYR A 112 6.67 9.87 9.40
N THR A 113 6.59 8.55 9.44
CA THR A 113 6.61 7.78 10.69
C THR A 113 7.82 8.11 11.58
N ARG A 114 9.03 8.17 11.01
CA ARG A 114 10.25 8.51 11.76
C ARG A 114 10.23 9.96 12.23
N LEU A 115 9.77 10.87 11.39
CA LEU A 115 9.67 12.29 11.73
C LEU A 115 8.68 12.53 12.87
N LEU A 116 7.49 11.95 12.78
CA LEU A 116 6.47 12.01 13.81
C LEU A 116 6.98 11.42 15.14
N ALA A 117 7.69 10.29 15.10
CA ALA A 117 8.29 9.69 16.29
C ALA A 117 9.38 10.57 16.92
N SER A 118 10.07 11.39 16.12
CA SER A 118 11.07 12.37 16.59
C SER A 118 10.48 13.72 17.01
N GLY A 119 9.16 13.89 16.99
CA GLY A 119 8.48 15.12 17.42
C GLY A 119 8.42 16.23 16.37
N ALA A 120 8.49 15.89 15.07
CA ALA A 120 8.18 16.83 14.00
C ALA A 120 6.73 17.32 14.09
N ASP A 121 6.45 18.48 13.48
CA ASP A 121 5.10 19.04 13.43
C ASP A 121 4.16 18.13 12.61
N GLU A 122 3.27 17.43 13.32
CA GLU A 122 2.29 16.53 12.73
C GLU A 122 1.32 17.26 11.81
N THR A 123 0.89 18.48 12.16
CA THR A 123 -0.04 19.25 11.35
C THR A 123 0.61 19.63 10.02
N ALA A 124 1.87 20.07 10.05
CA ALA A 124 2.60 20.43 8.84
C ALA A 124 2.81 19.23 7.90
N LEU A 125 3.15 18.05 8.44
CA LEU A 125 3.31 16.83 7.64
C LEU A 125 2.00 16.39 6.99
N TYR A 126 0.91 16.33 7.76
CA TYR A 126 -0.39 15.94 7.20
C TYR A 126 -0.93 16.97 6.21
N ALA A 127 -0.69 18.27 6.43
CA ALA A 127 -1.06 19.31 5.47
C ALA A 127 -0.33 19.12 4.13
N LEU A 128 0.98 18.84 4.18
CA LEU A 128 1.77 18.57 2.98
C LEU A 128 1.28 17.31 2.25
N ALA A 129 1.01 16.22 2.97
CA ALA A 129 0.44 15.01 2.37
C ALA A 129 -0.93 15.27 1.70
N VAL A 130 -1.80 16.04 2.35
CA VAL A 130 -3.09 16.44 1.76
C VAL A 130 -2.92 17.28 0.51
N ASP A 131 -1.96 18.21 0.49
CA ASP A 131 -1.69 19.05 -0.69
C ASP A 131 -1.14 18.21 -1.85
N VAL A 132 -0.35 17.19 -1.56
CA VAL A 132 0.15 16.23 -2.56
C VAL A 132 -0.99 15.40 -3.14
N LEU A 133 -1.92 14.91 -2.31
CA LEU A 133 -3.12 14.23 -2.81
C LEU A 133 -3.99 15.16 -3.64
N ALA A 134 -4.17 16.40 -3.21
CA ALA A 134 -4.90 17.39 -3.99
C ALA A 134 -4.22 17.61 -5.35
N ALA A 135 -2.89 17.77 -5.39
CA ALA A 135 -2.13 17.88 -6.64
C ALA A 135 -2.32 16.65 -7.54
N LEU A 136 -2.18 15.43 -6.98
CA LEU A 136 -2.42 14.18 -7.70
C LEU A 136 -3.83 14.10 -8.29
N HIS A 137 -4.85 14.51 -7.55
CA HIS A 137 -6.24 14.44 -8.00
C HIS A 137 -6.60 15.52 -9.04
N HIS A 138 -5.76 16.54 -9.23
CA HIS A 138 -5.86 17.48 -10.35
C HIS A 138 -5.13 17.01 -11.61
N CYS A 139 -4.34 15.94 -11.53
CA CYS A 139 -3.66 15.38 -12.68
C CYS A 139 -4.66 14.72 -13.65
N PRO A 140 -4.34 14.65 -14.96
CA PRO A 140 -5.15 13.91 -15.92
C PRO A 140 -5.23 12.43 -15.51
N ILE A 141 -6.42 11.85 -15.57
CA ILE A 141 -6.59 10.40 -15.33
C ILE A 141 -5.69 9.64 -16.33
N PRO A 142 -4.93 8.62 -15.89
CA PRO A 142 -4.10 7.82 -16.79
C PRO A 142 -4.90 7.34 -18.00
N ALA A 143 -4.31 7.48 -19.20
CA ALA A 143 -4.97 7.09 -20.44
C ALA A 143 -5.28 5.57 -20.46
N GLY A 144 -6.25 5.16 -21.29
CA GLY A 144 -6.68 3.75 -21.35
C GLY A 144 -5.58 2.77 -21.81
N ASP A 145 -4.55 3.26 -22.49
CA ASP A 145 -3.35 2.51 -22.91
C ASP A 145 -2.19 2.58 -21.90
N SER A 146 -2.37 3.27 -20.77
CA SER A 146 -1.37 3.36 -19.69
C SER A 146 -1.04 2.02 -19.02
N GLY A 147 -1.85 0.98 -19.24
CA GLY A 147 -1.69 -0.32 -18.58
C GLY A 147 -1.94 -0.29 -17.07
N ILE A 148 -2.56 0.78 -16.55
CA ILE A 148 -3.05 0.88 -15.17
C ILE A 148 -4.49 0.41 -15.15
N ALA A 149 -4.78 -0.59 -14.32
CA ALA A 149 -6.11 -1.20 -14.26
C ALA A 149 -7.09 -0.36 -13.45
N ASP A 150 -8.37 -0.55 -13.75
CA ASP A 150 -9.48 0.00 -12.98
C ASP A 150 -9.60 -0.66 -11.61
N TYR A 151 -9.91 0.14 -10.58
CA TYR A 151 -10.29 -0.37 -9.27
C TYR A 151 -11.78 -0.79 -9.27
N ASN A 152 -12.05 -1.86 -10.00
CA ASN A 152 -13.40 -2.35 -10.23
C ASN A 152 -13.98 -3.17 -9.06
N LEU A 153 -15.24 -3.56 -9.20
CA LEU A 153 -15.98 -4.29 -8.17
C LEU A 153 -15.34 -5.65 -7.86
N ASP A 154 -14.90 -6.38 -8.88
CA ASP A 154 -14.24 -7.68 -8.70
C ASP A 154 -13.00 -7.57 -7.82
N ARG A 155 -12.18 -6.52 -8.02
CA ARG A 155 -10.99 -6.27 -7.22
C ARG A 155 -11.34 -5.87 -5.79
N LEU A 156 -12.31 -4.98 -5.63
CA LEU A 156 -12.81 -4.57 -4.31
C LEU A 156 -13.36 -5.77 -3.51
N LEU A 157 -14.13 -6.64 -4.15
CA LEU A 157 -14.67 -7.84 -3.52
C LEU A 157 -13.61 -8.91 -3.24
N ALA A 158 -12.64 -9.11 -4.13
CA ALA A 158 -11.52 -10.02 -3.87
C ALA A 158 -10.71 -9.58 -2.65
N GLU A 159 -10.57 -8.27 -2.43
CA GLU A 159 -9.90 -7.72 -1.26
C GLU A 159 -10.74 -7.83 0.01
N ALA A 160 -12.03 -7.53 -0.06
CA ALA A 160 -12.96 -7.69 1.06
C ALA A 160 -13.12 -9.15 1.51
N ALA A 161 -12.97 -10.11 0.59
CA ALA A 161 -13.04 -11.54 0.89
C ALA A 161 -11.97 -12.01 1.89
N LEU A 162 -10.89 -11.25 2.08
CA LEU A 162 -9.90 -11.57 3.11
C LEU A 162 -10.48 -11.54 4.53
N PHE A 163 -11.56 -10.79 4.76
CA PHE A 163 -12.25 -10.78 6.06
C PHE A 163 -12.87 -12.16 6.38
N PRO A 164 -13.81 -12.71 5.59
CA PRO A 164 -14.36 -14.04 5.87
C PRO A 164 -13.33 -15.15 5.74
N ASP A 165 -12.32 -14.99 4.87
CA ASP A 165 -11.34 -16.05 4.60
C ASP A 165 -10.24 -16.16 5.67
N TRP A 166 -9.96 -15.08 6.42
CA TRP A 166 -8.89 -15.06 7.43
C TRP A 166 -9.33 -14.55 8.80
N TYR A 167 -9.97 -13.38 8.84
CA TYR A 167 -10.31 -12.72 10.09
C TYR A 167 -11.46 -13.41 10.84
N TRP A 168 -12.47 -13.89 10.10
CA TRP A 168 -13.64 -14.52 10.71
C TRP A 168 -13.28 -15.70 11.61
N GLU A 169 -12.52 -16.67 11.09
CA GLU A 169 -12.05 -17.81 11.90
C GLU A 169 -11.15 -17.36 13.06
N HIS A 170 -10.38 -16.29 12.88
CA HIS A 170 -9.52 -15.78 13.95
C HIS A 170 -10.31 -15.30 15.17
N VAL A 171 -11.46 -14.66 14.97
CA VAL A 171 -12.27 -14.10 16.08
C VAL A 171 -13.34 -15.07 16.58
N THR A 172 -13.87 -15.96 15.74
CA THR A 172 -14.93 -16.92 16.15
C THR A 172 -14.39 -18.32 16.50
N GLY A 173 -13.16 -18.64 16.09
CA GLY A 173 -12.56 -19.96 16.23
C GLY A 173 -12.95 -20.97 15.13
N THR A 174 -13.86 -20.62 14.21
CA THR A 174 -14.28 -21.48 13.09
C THR A 174 -14.51 -20.68 11.82
N PRO A 175 -14.21 -21.22 10.62
CA PRO A 175 -14.51 -20.52 9.37
C PRO A 175 -16.03 -20.30 9.20
N PRO A 176 -16.45 -19.25 8.48
CA PRO A 176 -17.86 -19.03 8.18
C PRO A 176 -18.42 -20.18 7.35
N SER A 177 -19.71 -20.47 7.52
CA SER A 177 -20.43 -21.33 6.58
C SER A 177 -20.49 -20.69 5.18
N ALA A 178 -20.77 -21.51 4.16
CA ALA A 178 -20.91 -21.02 2.78
C ALA A 178 -22.00 -19.94 2.65
N ASP A 179 -23.11 -20.07 3.38
CA ASP A 179 -24.19 -19.09 3.43
C ASP A 179 -23.74 -17.77 4.07
N GLN A 180 -23.10 -17.83 5.24
CA GLN A 180 -22.56 -16.64 5.91
C GLN A 180 -21.57 -15.89 5.03
N ARG A 181 -20.64 -16.62 4.40
CA ARG A 181 -19.68 -16.02 3.45
C ARG A 181 -20.41 -15.37 2.27
N ALA A 182 -21.39 -16.05 1.67
CA ALA A 182 -22.15 -15.52 0.54
C ALA A 182 -22.94 -14.24 0.91
N ARG A 183 -23.60 -14.22 2.07
CA ARG A 183 -24.34 -13.05 2.58
C ARG A 183 -23.41 -11.87 2.83
N PHE A 184 -22.25 -12.10 3.47
CA PHE A 184 -21.24 -11.06 3.65
C PHE A 184 -20.80 -10.47 2.30
N MET A 185 -20.44 -11.33 1.34
CA MET A 185 -19.98 -10.87 0.02
C MET A 185 -21.08 -10.11 -0.75
N ALA A 186 -22.35 -10.50 -0.61
CA ALA A 186 -23.47 -9.79 -1.22
C ALA A 186 -23.64 -8.38 -0.63
N MET A 187 -23.58 -8.22 0.69
CA MET A 187 -23.62 -6.91 1.35
C MET A 187 -22.44 -6.03 0.92
N MET A 188 -21.24 -6.60 0.82
CA MET A 188 -20.06 -5.88 0.34
C MET A 188 -20.23 -5.44 -1.13
N ALA A 189 -20.86 -6.24 -1.97
CA ALA A 189 -21.14 -5.88 -3.36
C ALA A 189 -22.14 -4.74 -3.48
N GLU A 190 -23.17 -4.72 -2.62
CA GLU A 190 -24.12 -3.61 -2.54
C GLU A 190 -23.45 -2.32 -2.07
N ILE A 191 -22.66 -2.39 -0.99
CA ILE A 191 -21.96 -1.23 -0.42
C ILE A 191 -20.96 -0.62 -1.41
N MET A 192 -20.22 -1.44 -2.15
CA MET A 192 -19.14 -0.98 -3.02
C MET A 192 -19.53 -0.84 -4.49
N GLY A 193 -20.72 -1.29 -4.89
CA GLY A 193 -21.15 -1.34 -6.30
C GLY A 193 -21.09 0.01 -6.99
N ASP A 194 -21.56 1.05 -6.31
CA ASP A 194 -21.59 2.41 -6.81
C ASP A 194 -20.18 3.04 -6.94
N VAL A 195 -19.34 2.88 -5.91
CA VAL A 195 -17.96 3.43 -5.92
C VAL A 195 -17.02 2.67 -6.86
N ALA A 196 -17.31 1.40 -7.17
CA ALA A 196 -16.55 0.60 -8.12
C ALA A 196 -16.56 1.16 -9.56
N GLY A 197 -17.53 2.04 -9.87
CA GLY A 197 -17.63 2.75 -11.15
C GLY A 197 -16.79 4.03 -11.25
N ARG A 198 -16.13 4.48 -10.17
CA ARG A 198 -15.38 5.74 -10.17
C ARG A 198 -14.10 5.64 -10.98
N ARG A 199 -13.86 6.62 -11.84
CA ARG A 199 -12.65 6.81 -12.65
C ARG A 199 -12.18 8.24 -12.54
N GLU A 200 -11.80 8.63 -11.32
CA GLU A 200 -11.59 10.04 -10.97
C GLU A 200 -10.12 10.43 -10.89
N CYS A 201 -9.23 9.47 -10.58
CA CYS A 201 -7.79 9.66 -10.48
C CYS A 201 -7.04 8.32 -10.46
N LEU A 202 -5.71 8.41 -10.53
CA LEU A 202 -4.84 7.36 -9.99
C LEU A 202 -5.00 7.32 -8.46
N VAL A 203 -5.33 6.15 -7.92
CA VAL A 203 -5.24 5.84 -6.49
C VAL A 203 -3.98 5.03 -6.24
N LEU A 204 -3.16 5.48 -5.29
CA LEU A 204 -1.88 4.88 -4.93
C LEU A 204 -2.06 3.66 -4.02
N ARG A 205 -3.18 3.63 -3.29
CA ARG A 205 -3.68 2.55 -2.43
C ARG A 205 -2.91 2.29 -1.15
N ASP A 206 -1.62 2.60 -1.10
CA ASP A 206 -0.80 2.54 0.12
C ASP A 206 -0.28 3.92 0.53
N TYR A 207 -1.16 4.92 0.41
CA TYR A 207 -0.93 6.29 0.85
C TYR A 207 -1.09 6.42 2.38
N HIS A 208 0.02 6.29 3.10
CA HIS A 208 0.09 6.42 4.57
C HIS A 208 1.51 6.77 5.03
N VAL A 209 1.68 7.13 6.31
CA VAL A 209 2.91 7.75 6.84
C VAL A 209 4.20 6.91 6.69
N ASP A 210 4.11 5.59 6.54
CA ASP A 210 5.29 4.76 6.24
C ASP A 210 5.80 4.92 4.79
N ASN A 211 4.92 5.27 3.85
CA ASN A 211 5.19 5.37 2.41
C ASN A 211 5.34 6.83 1.93
N LEU A 212 5.38 7.78 2.87
CA LEU A 212 5.64 9.20 2.61
C LEU A 212 6.99 9.59 3.21
N MET A 213 7.81 10.30 2.44
CA MET A 213 9.13 10.77 2.86
C MET A 213 9.27 12.27 2.69
N LEU A 214 9.84 12.95 3.68
CA LEU A 214 10.25 14.34 3.51
C LEU A 214 11.61 14.38 2.82
N ARG A 215 11.62 14.81 1.56
CA ARG A 215 12.83 14.87 0.73
C ARG A 215 13.78 15.97 1.22
N PRO A 216 15.10 15.74 1.21
CA PRO A 216 16.08 16.78 1.52
C PRO A 216 16.10 17.87 0.44
N ASP A 217 16.52 19.07 0.84
CA ASP A 217 16.84 20.19 -0.06
C ASP A 217 15.70 20.66 -0.99
N GLN A 218 14.44 20.37 -0.62
CA GLN A 218 13.25 20.89 -1.30
C GLN A 218 12.65 22.09 -0.54
N PRO A 219 12.00 23.04 -1.25
CA PRO A 219 11.35 24.18 -0.60
C PRO A 219 10.25 23.73 0.37
N GLU A 220 10.24 24.31 1.58
CA GLU A 220 9.19 24.05 2.57
C GLU A 220 7.81 24.37 1.98
N GLY A 221 6.87 23.43 2.13
CA GLY A 221 5.49 23.58 1.64
C GLY A 221 5.27 23.29 0.15
N ASP A 222 6.32 22.95 -0.61
CA ASP A 222 6.17 22.44 -1.98
C ASP A 222 5.76 20.96 -1.97
N THR A 223 4.79 20.55 -2.81
CA THR A 223 4.34 19.15 -2.88
C THR A 223 5.46 18.19 -3.27
N THR A 224 6.47 18.65 -4.01
CA THR A 224 7.65 17.85 -4.36
C THR A 224 8.56 17.56 -3.17
N SER A 225 8.37 18.23 -2.03
CA SER A 225 9.03 17.90 -0.75
C SER A 225 8.52 16.58 -0.17
N CYS A 226 7.34 16.11 -0.57
CA CYS A 226 6.82 14.82 -0.15
C CYS A 226 7.11 13.74 -1.20
N GLY A 227 8.14 12.94 -0.96
CA GLY A 227 8.42 11.74 -1.73
C GLY A 227 7.34 10.67 -1.52
N LEU A 228 6.90 10.07 -2.63
CA LEU A 228 5.92 8.99 -2.69
C LEU A 228 6.63 7.66 -2.90
N LEU A 229 6.32 6.68 -2.07
CA LEU A 229 6.83 5.31 -2.19
C LEU A 229 5.67 4.31 -2.35
N ASP A 230 6.03 3.08 -2.74
CA ASP A 230 5.13 1.91 -2.73
C ASP A 230 3.82 2.11 -3.53
N PHE A 231 3.92 2.75 -4.69
CA PHE A 231 2.78 3.14 -5.54
C PHE A 231 2.49 2.16 -6.69
N GLN A 232 3.34 1.16 -6.92
CA GLN A 232 3.26 0.24 -8.08
C GLN A 232 1.94 -0.55 -8.21
N ASP A 233 1.21 -0.70 -7.10
CA ASP A 233 -0.08 -1.40 -7.05
C ASP A 233 -1.26 -0.47 -7.32
N GLY A 234 -0.98 0.78 -7.69
CA GLY A 234 -1.95 1.82 -7.96
C GLY A 234 -2.92 1.46 -9.09
N LEU A 235 -4.13 1.99 -8.98
CA LEU A 235 -5.27 1.68 -9.86
C LEU A 235 -6.01 2.97 -10.23
N ILE A 236 -6.90 2.92 -11.21
CA ILE A 236 -7.79 4.05 -11.53
C ILE A 236 -9.07 3.90 -10.71
N GLY A 237 -9.38 4.87 -9.84
CA GLY A 237 -10.45 4.73 -8.87
C GLY A 237 -11.04 6.06 -8.37
N ALA A 238 -11.65 6.00 -7.19
CA ALA A 238 -12.24 7.16 -6.51
C ALA A 238 -11.20 7.92 -5.68
N ARG A 239 -11.24 9.26 -5.74
CA ARG A 239 -10.35 10.16 -4.98
C ARG A 239 -10.45 9.98 -3.47
N ALA A 240 -11.58 9.46 -2.99
CA ALA A 240 -11.79 9.22 -1.56
C ALA A 240 -10.85 8.13 -0.97
N TYR A 241 -10.30 7.23 -1.80
CA TYR A 241 -9.54 6.08 -1.30
C TYR A 241 -8.27 6.47 -0.53
N ASP A 242 -7.38 7.25 -1.15
CA ASP A 242 -6.10 7.59 -0.53
C ASP A 242 -6.25 8.59 0.61
N LEU A 243 -7.27 9.47 0.53
CA LEU A 243 -7.64 10.35 1.63
C LEU A 243 -8.07 9.54 2.87
N MET A 244 -8.91 8.51 2.66
CA MET A 244 -9.30 7.59 3.71
C MET A 244 -8.12 6.79 4.26
N SER A 245 -7.25 6.28 3.38
CA SER A 245 -6.03 5.55 3.78
C SER A 245 -5.12 6.39 4.68
N LEU A 246 -5.00 7.70 4.41
CA LEU A 246 -4.16 8.61 5.19
C LEU A 246 -4.69 8.83 6.62
N PHE A 247 -6.00 9.05 6.76
CA PHE A 247 -6.61 9.42 8.04
C PHE A 247 -7.03 8.22 8.88
N GLU A 248 -7.30 7.09 8.24
CA GLU A 248 -7.69 5.85 8.90
C GLU A 248 -6.58 4.79 8.84
N ASP A 249 -5.33 5.23 8.96
CA ASP A 249 -4.18 4.34 9.02
C ASP A 249 -4.32 3.34 10.18
N ALA A 250 -4.05 2.07 9.91
CA ALA A 250 -4.01 1.02 10.92
C ALA A 250 -2.89 1.21 11.94
N ARG A 251 -1.80 1.88 11.55
CA ARG A 251 -0.54 1.96 12.31
C ARG A 251 -0.47 3.17 13.21
N ARG A 252 -1.16 4.25 12.88
CA ARG A 252 -1.20 5.50 13.67
C ARG A 252 -2.63 5.93 13.99
N ASP A 253 -2.84 6.43 15.20
CA ASP A 253 -4.09 7.10 15.56
C ASP A 253 -3.95 8.59 15.19
N VAL A 254 -4.74 9.04 14.22
CA VAL A 254 -4.76 10.44 13.79
C VAL A 254 -5.78 11.18 14.67
N PRO A 255 -5.40 12.25 15.37
CA PRO A 255 -6.34 13.01 16.20
C PRO A 255 -7.56 13.45 15.38
N PRO A 256 -8.81 13.27 15.89
CA PRO A 256 -10.02 13.61 15.13
C PRO A 256 -10.05 15.06 14.62
N GLU A 257 -9.63 16.01 15.46
CA GLU A 257 -9.56 17.44 15.09
C GLU A 257 -8.59 17.68 13.93
N LEU A 258 -7.45 16.98 13.91
CA LEU A 258 -6.49 17.05 12.82
C LEU A 258 -7.09 16.45 11.54
N ALA A 259 -7.67 15.25 11.63
CA ALA A 259 -8.29 14.60 10.48
C ALA A 259 -9.41 15.47 9.87
N GLU A 260 -10.27 16.07 10.69
CA GLU A 260 -11.32 17.00 10.25
C GLU A 260 -10.73 18.24 9.57
N ALA A 261 -9.73 18.89 10.18
CA ALA A 261 -9.08 20.07 9.61
C ALA A 261 -8.40 19.76 8.27
N MET A 262 -7.71 18.63 8.16
CA MET A 262 -7.01 18.20 6.96
C MET A 262 -7.98 17.76 5.86
N ARG A 263 -9.09 17.13 6.22
CA ARG A 263 -10.18 16.82 5.30
C ARG A 263 -10.84 18.09 4.77
N ALA A 264 -11.12 19.07 5.62
CA ALA A 264 -11.64 20.36 5.19
C ALA A 264 -10.67 21.10 4.25
N ARG A 265 -9.36 21.01 4.53
CA ARG A 265 -8.30 21.53 3.65
C ARG A 265 -8.34 20.86 2.27
N TYR A 266 -8.46 19.53 2.23
CA TYR A 266 -8.57 18.78 0.98
C TYR A 266 -9.82 19.20 0.19
N LEU A 267 -11.00 19.21 0.82
CA LEU A 267 -12.28 19.54 0.17
C LEU A 267 -12.34 20.99 -0.34
N LYS A 268 -11.57 21.91 0.26
CA LYS A 268 -11.41 23.27 -0.26
C LYS A 268 -10.64 23.31 -1.59
N GLN A 269 -9.66 22.41 -1.77
CA GLN A 269 -8.84 22.32 -2.98
C GLN A 269 -9.50 21.46 -4.05
N CYS A 270 -10.18 20.39 -3.64
CA CYS A 270 -10.86 19.43 -4.49
C CYS A 270 -12.33 19.30 -4.06
N PRO A 271 -13.16 20.34 -4.27
CA PRO A 271 -14.57 20.27 -3.89
C PRO A 271 -15.28 19.18 -4.70
N PRO A 272 -15.99 18.24 -4.05
CA PRO A 272 -16.77 17.25 -4.75
C PRO A 272 -18.01 17.90 -5.37
N ASP A 273 -18.41 17.46 -6.56
CA ASP A 273 -19.65 17.90 -7.21
C ASP A 273 -20.89 17.51 -6.38
N ASP A 274 -20.81 16.35 -5.71
CA ASP A 274 -21.81 15.85 -4.78
C ASP A 274 -21.13 15.46 -3.46
N PRO A 275 -21.18 16.34 -2.43
CA PRO A 275 -20.59 16.08 -1.13
C PRO A 275 -21.16 14.84 -0.44
N GLU A 276 -22.47 14.59 -0.54
CA GLU A 276 -23.11 13.44 0.11
C GLU A 276 -22.61 12.15 -0.52
N ARG A 277 -22.49 12.13 -1.85
CA ARG A 277 -21.94 10.99 -2.57
C ARG A 277 -20.47 10.76 -2.26
N PHE A 278 -19.67 11.82 -2.09
CA PHE A 278 -18.28 11.69 -1.62
C PHE A 278 -18.21 11.01 -0.24
N GLU A 279 -19.10 11.36 0.71
CA GLU A 279 -19.19 10.68 2.01
C GLU A 279 -19.57 9.20 1.87
N GLN A 280 -20.49 8.88 0.96
CA GLN A 280 -20.91 7.50 0.70
C GLN A 280 -19.75 6.67 0.13
N ASP A 281 -19.05 7.21 -0.87
CA ASP A 281 -17.90 6.56 -1.49
C ASP A 281 -16.76 6.38 -0.46
N TYR A 282 -16.47 7.41 0.34
CA TYR A 282 -15.48 7.33 1.43
C TYR A 282 -15.82 6.20 2.41
N ARG A 283 -17.08 6.11 2.87
CA ARG A 283 -17.53 5.08 3.82
C ARG A 283 -17.46 3.68 3.23
N ALA A 284 -17.90 3.51 1.99
CA ALA A 284 -17.85 2.22 1.29
C ALA A 284 -16.42 1.70 1.16
N LEU A 285 -15.50 2.57 0.75
CA LEU A 285 -14.07 2.24 0.62
C LEU A 285 -13.42 1.98 1.98
N ALA A 286 -13.80 2.73 3.03
CA ALA A 286 -13.31 2.49 4.38
C ALA A 286 -13.69 1.09 4.88
N ILE A 287 -14.96 0.70 4.76
CA ILE A 287 -15.42 -0.66 5.13
C ILE A 287 -14.63 -1.72 4.35
N GLY A 288 -14.50 -1.56 3.02
CA GLY A 288 -13.74 -2.49 2.18
C GLY A 288 -12.26 -2.60 2.55
N ARG A 289 -11.57 -1.48 2.72
CA ARG A 289 -10.14 -1.43 3.08
C ARG A 289 -9.89 -2.01 4.46
N HIS A 290 -10.70 -1.66 5.45
CA HIS A 290 -10.52 -2.17 6.81
C HIS A 290 -10.80 -3.67 6.90
N ALA A 291 -11.84 -4.15 6.20
CA ALA A 291 -12.12 -5.57 6.08
C ALA A 291 -10.93 -6.34 5.46
N LYS A 292 -10.37 -5.79 4.37
CA LYS A 292 -9.14 -6.29 3.74
C LYS A 292 -7.98 -6.33 4.73
N ILE A 293 -7.67 -5.23 5.44
CA ILE A 293 -6.51 -5.14 6.34
C ILE A 293 -6.63 -6.12 7.51
N LEU A 294 -7.82 -6.26 8.13
CA LEU A 294 -8.05 -7.25 9.18
C LEU A 294 -7.68 -8.66 8.70
N GLY A 295 -8.14 -9.04 7.51
CA GLY A 295 -7.81 -10.31 6.88
C GLY A 295 -6.31 -10.45 6.57
N ILE A 296 -5.68 -9.42 6.00
CA ILE A 296 -4.24 -9.42 5.68
C ILE A 296 -3.40 -9.60 6.93
N PHE A 297 -3.67 -8.88 8.01
CA PHE A 297 -2.85 -8.93 9.22
C PHE A 297 -2.95 -10.29 9.93
N VAL A 298 -4.15 -10.89 9.96
CA VAL A 298 -4.30 -12.27 10.43
C VAL A 298 -3.57 -13.26 9.53
N ARG A 299 -3.66 -13.10 8.20
CA ARG A 299 -2.93 -13.93 7.24
C ARG A 299 -1.42 -13.84 7.43
N LEU A 300 -0.87 -12.63 7.56
CA LEU A 300 0.55 -12.39 7.79
C LEU A 300 1.03 -13.09 9.08
N ASN A 301 0.20 -13.13 10.12
CA ASN A 301 0.52 -13.90 11.32
C ASN A 301 0.46 -15.42 11.06
N LYS A 302 -0.68 -15.94 10.60
CA LYS A 302 -0.93 -17.39 10.46
C LYS A 302 -0.03 -18.06 9.41
N ARG A 303 0.16 -17.41 8.26
CA ARG A 303 0.91 -17.97 7.12
C ARG A 303 2.39 -17.59 7.16
N ASP A 304 2.68 -16.33 7.49
CA ASP A 304 4.02 -15.74 7.31
C ASP A 304 4.77 -15.51 8.64
N GLY A 305 4.18 -15.89 9.79
CA GLY A 305 4.83 -15.82 11.09
C GLY A 305 5.11 -14.39 11.58
N LYS A 306 4.28 -13.40 11.20
CA LYS A 306 4.46 -11.98 11.55
C LYS A 306 3.44 -11.50 12.60
N PRO A 307 3.56 -11.88 13.89
CA PRO A 307 2.57 -11.57 14.94
C PRO A 307 2.46 -10.08 15.28
N LYS A 308 3.50 -9.29 14.97
CA LYS A 308 3.51 -7.84 15.22
C LYS A 308 2.32 -7.10 14.59
N TYR A 309 1.71 -7.61 13.53
CA TYR A 309 0.58 -6.97 12.87
C TYR A 309 -0.74 -7.11 13.65
N LEU A 310 -0.86 -8.10 14.53
CA LEU A 310 -2.08 -8.33 15.32
C LEU A 310 -2.39 -7.17 16.28
N GLN A 311 -1.36 -6.44 16.72
CA GLN A 311 -1.53 -5.30 17.64
C GLN A 311 -2.41 -4.18 17.04
N HIS A 312 -2.57 -4.14 15.71
CA HIS A 312 -3.36 -3.13 15.02
C HIS A 312 -4.84 -3.51 14.85
N LEU A 313 -5.21 -4.78 15.05
CA LEU A 313 -6.58 -5.26 14.81
C LEU A 313 -7.65 -4.50 15.62
N PRO A 314 -7.46 -4.21 16.93
CA PRO A 314 -8.47 -3.47 17.69
C PRO A 314 -8.78 -2.09 17.11
N ARG A 315 -7.76 -1.38 16.58
CA ARG A 315 -7.95 -0.07 15.94
C ARG A 315 -8.78 -0.20 14.67
N ILE A 316 -8.43 -1.16 13.80
CA ILE A 316 -9.12 -1.36 12.52
C ILE A 316 -10.57 -1.82 12.75
N ALA A 317 -10.81 -2.71 13.71
CA ALA A 317 -12.15 -3.10 14.12
C ALA A 317 -12.95 -1.89 14.65
N GLY A 318 -12.31 -1.01 15.42
CA GLY A 318 -12.91 0.26 15.85
C GLY A 318 -13.23 1.22 14.70
N GLN A 319 -12.38 1.30 13.68
CA GLN A 319 -12.64 2.08 12.46
C GLN A 319 -13.86 1.56 11.69
N ILE A 320 -13.97 0.25 11.47
CA ILE A 320 -15.19 -0.37 10.91
C ILE A 320 -16.40 -0.04 11.80
N GLY A 321 -16.26 -0.21 13.11
CA GLY A 321 -17.30 0.09 14.09
C GLY A 321 -17.88 1.49 13.94
N ARG A 322 -17.05 2.52 13.75
CA ARG A 322 -17.51 3.90 13.54
C ARG A 322 -18.34 4.06 12.27
N HIS A 323 -17.91 3.45 11.15
CA HIS A 323 -18.66 3.51 9.88
C HIS A 323 -19.99 2.75 9.94
N LEU A 324 -20.04 1.66 10.71
CA LEU A 324 -21.25 0.86 10.92
C LEU A 324 -22.34 1.56 11.73
N GLU A 325 -22.04 2.64 12.45
CA GLU A 325 -23.06 3.44 13.14
C GLU A 325 -23.88 4.32 12.18
N HIS A 326 -23.46 4.45 10.92
CA HIS A 326 -24.25 5.16 9.91
C HIS A 326 -25.48 4.33 9.49
N PRO A 327 -26.69 4.92 9.32
CA PRO A 327 -27.90 4.17 8.98
C PRO A 327 -27.80 3.31 7.72
N SER A 328 -27.04 3.76 6.71
CA SER A 328 -26.82 2.99 5.48
C SER A 328 -26.01 1.69 5.67
N MET A 329 -25.46 1.47 6.86
CA MET A 329 -24.65 0.29 7.21
C MET A 329 -25.35 -0.62 8.21
N ALA A 330 -26.63 -0.35 8.52
CA ALA A 330 -27.39 -1.07 9.54
C ALA A 330 -27.46 -2.59 9.29
N ASP A 331 -27.64 -3.00 8.03
CA ASP A 331 -27.73 -4.42 7.67
C ASP A 331 -26.40 -5.15 7.85
N LEU A 332 -25.30 -4.54 7.42
CA LEU A 332 -23.96 -5.10 7.64
C LEU A 332 -23.63 -5.14 9.14
N LYS A 333 -24.01 -4.10 9.90
CA LYS A 333 -23.84 -4.06 11.35
C LYS A 333 -24.57 -5.19 12.04
N ALA A 334 -25.86 -5.35 11.76
CA ALA A 334 -26.68 -6.42 12.34
C ALA A 334 -26.15 -7.80 11.96
N PHE A 335 -25.71 -7.98 10.71
CA PHE A 335 -25.09 -9.22 10.24
C PHE A 335 -23.82 -9.55 11.01
N LEU A 336 -22.85 -8.63 11.10
CA LEU A 336 -21.58 -8.89 11.79
C LEU A 336 -21.78 -9.12 13.30
N ASP A 337 -22.62 -8.31 13.96
CA ASP A 337 -22.90 -8.45 15.40
C ASP A 337 -23.60 -9.79 15.73
N THR A 338 -24.34 -10.39 14.79
CA THR A 338 -25.04 -11.67 14.98
C THR A 338 -24.20 -12.87 14.55
N GLU A 339 -23.59 -12.81 13.37
CA GLU A 339 -23.00 -13.96 12.68
C GLU A 339 -21.49 -14.10 12.96
N CYS A 340 -20.81 -12.99 13.28
CA CYS A 340 -19.38 -12.95 13.57
C CYS A 340 -19.10 -12.44 14.99
N PRO A 341 -19.54 -13.16 16.04
CA PRO A 341 -19.36 -12.71 17.41
C PRO A 341 -17.88 -12.49 17.73
N GLY A 342 -17.56 -11.38 18.40
CA GLY A 342 -16.17 -11.02 18.75
C GLY A 342 -15.44 -10.18 17.70
N TRP A 343 -16.03 -9.90 16.53
CA TRP A 343 -15.37 -9.12 15.47
C TRP A 343 -14.90 -7.71 15.93
N ARG A 344 -15.52 -7.13 16.96
CA ARG A 344 -15.15 -5.82 17.54
C ARG A 344 -13.97 -5.88 18.51
N THR A 345 -13.66 -7.07 19.05
CA THR A 345 -12.62 -7.31 20.06
C THR A 345 -11.74 -8.47 19.63
N PRO A 346 -10.97 -8.30 18.53
CA PRO A 346 -10.10 -9.33 17.98
C PRO A 346 -8.94 -9.75 18.89
#